data_AF-A0AAD7LUL2-F1
#
_entry.id   AF-A0AAD7LUL2-F1
#
_cell.length_a   1.000
_cell.length_b   1.000
_cell.length_c   1.000
_cell.angle_alpha   90.00
_cell.angle_beta   90.00
_cell.angle_gamma   90.00
#
_symmetry.space_group_name_H-M   'P 1'
#
loop_
_entity.id
_entity.type
_entity.pdbx_description
1 polymer ?
#
loop_
_entity_poly.entity_id
_entity_poly.type
_entity_poly.pdbx_seq_one_letter_code
_entity_poly.pdbx_strand_id
1 'polypeptide(L)'
;MEGSFGVRRGAWSQEEDKLLRHCIQNYGERKWHLVPQRAGLNRCGKSCRLRWLNYLKPNIKRGDFTMDEVDLIIRLHKLLGNRYTVDEDNVHRWSLIAGRILGRTANDEKN
;
A
#
# COMPACT_ATOMS: atom_id res chain seq x y z
N MET A 1 -0.33 8.77 35.65
CA MET A 1 0.77 8.22 34.85
C MET A 1 0.16 7.34 33.76
N GLU A 2 -0.19 7.92 32.61
CA GLU A 2 -0.54 7.10 31.43
C GLU A 2 0.72 6.98 30.59
N GLY A 3 1.31 5.78 30.58
CA GLY A 3 2.48 5.50 29.77
C GLY A 3 2.12 5.70 28.31
N SER A 4 2.86 6.54 27.60
CA SER A 4 2.82 6.56 26.14
C SER A 4 3.40 5.24 25.65
N PHE A 5 2.56 4.23 25.49
CA PHE A 5 2.92 3.03 24.75
C PHE A 5 3.29 3.49 23.34
N GLY A 6 4.57 3.39 23.00
CA GLY A 6 5.05 3.79 21.68
C GLY A 6 4.24 3.11 20.58
N VAL A 7 3.96 3.86 19.51
CA VAL A 7 3.19 3.34 18.37
C VAL A 7 3.82 2.04 17.85
N ARG A 8 3.01 0.98 17.72
CA ARG A 8 3.50 -0.34 17.28
C ARG A 8 4.04 -0.27 15.85
N ARG A 9 5.29 -0.70 15.69
CA ARG A 9 5.98 -0.84 14.40
C ARG A 9 6.09 -2.33 14.05
N GLY A 10 6.12 -2.66 12.77
CA GLY A 10 6.28 -4.06 12.29
C GLY A 10 5.00 -4.71 11.77
N ALA A 11 5.01 -6.04 11.69
CA ALA A 11 3.99 -6.85 11.02
C ALA A 11 2.58 -6.62 11.58
N TRP A 12 1.59 -6.64 10.69
CA TRP A 12 0.17 -6.51 11.02
C TRP A 12 -0.42 -7.87 11.37
N SER A 13 -1.16 -7.95 12.47
CA SER A 13 -1.93 -9.15 12.82
C SER A 13 -3.27 -9.22 12.08
N GLN A 14 -3.88 -10.40 12.05
CA GLN A 14 -5.20 -10.59 11.43
C GLN A 14 -6.29 -9.80 12.17
N GLU A 15 -6.16 -9.64 13.49
CA GLU A 15 -7.05 -8.86 14.35
C GLU A 15 -6.94 -7.38 14.00
N GLU A 16 -5.72 -6.86 13.87
CA GLU A 16 -5.50 -5.47 13.44
C GLU A 16 -6.11 -5.20 12.05
N ASP A 17 -5.96 -6.15 11.12
CA ASP A 17 -6.56 -6.06 9.79
C ASP A 17 -8.10 -6.07 9.83
N LYS A 18 -8.71 -6.88 10.71
CA LYS A 18 -10.16 -6.92 10.90
C LYS A 18 -10.69 -5.60 11.44
N LEU A 19 -10.04 -5.04 12.47
CA LEU A 19 -10.39 -3.73 13.05
C LEU A 19 -10.28 -2.61 12.01
N LEU A 20 -9.20 -2.62 11.22
CA LEU A 20 -9.00 -1.64 10.16
C LEU A 20 -10.07 -1.73 9.08
N ARG A 21 -10.42 -2.95 8.60
CA ARG A 21 -11.52 -3.16 7.65
C ARG A 21 -12.84 -2.63 8.19
N HIS A 22 -13.20 -2.99 9.42
CA HIS A 22 -14.45 -2.58 10.03
C HIS A 22 -14.55 -1.06 10.17
N CYS A 23 -13.47 -0.41 10.63
CA CYS A 23 -13.42 1.04 10.73
C CYS A 23 -13.60 1.72 9.37
N ILE A 24 -12.97 1.21 8.32
CA ILE A 24 -13.07 1.81 6.98
C ILE A 24 -14.44 1.58 6.36
N GLN A 25 -15.06 0.41 6.58
CA GLN A 25 -16.44 0.15 6.15
C GLN A 25 -17.43 1.13 6.79
N ASN A 26 -17.25 1.45 8.07
CA ASN A 26 -18.16 2.34 8.80
C ASN A 26 -17.92 3.84 8.50
N TYR A 27 -16.67 4.27 8.34
CA TYR A 27 -16.32 5.70 8.26
C TYR A 27 -15.81 6.18 6.89
N GLY A 28 -15.52 5.24 5.99
CA GLY A 28 -14.92 5.46 4.68
C GLY A 28 -13.39 5.61 4.70
N GLU A 29 -12.79 5.65 3.51
CA GLU A 29 -11.33 5.75 3.25
C GLU A 29 -10.78 7.19 3.43
N ARG A 30 -11.23 7.90 4.47
CA ARG A 30 -10.92 9.32 4.69
C ARG A 30 -10.42 9.58 6.10
N LYS A 31 -9.77 10.74 6.29
CA LYS A 31 -9.31 11.21 7.60
C LYS A 31 -8.47 10.16 8.34
N TRP A 32 -7.45 9.64 7.67
CA TRP A 32 -6.56 8.57 8.16
C TRP A 32 -5.93 8.83 9.54
N HIS A 33 -5.77 10.10 9.94
CA HIS A 33 -5.29 10.46 11.26
C HIS A 33 -6.24 10.03 12.40
N LEU A 34 -7.54 9.89 12.14
CA LEU A 34 -8.54 9.45 13.13
C LEU A 34 -8.74 7.93 13.15
N VAL A 35 -8.30 7.24 12.10
CA VAL A 35 -8.53 5.79 11.94
C VAL A 35 -7.96 4.97 13.10
N PRO A 36 -6.73 5.20 13.58
CA PRO A 36 -6.20 4.41 14.69
C PRO A 36 -7.04 4.53 15.96
N GLN A 37 -7.42 5.75 16.33
CA GLN A 37 -8.24 6.01 17.50
C GLN A 37 -9.63 5.37 17.38
N ARG A 38 -10.27 5.50 16.21
CA ARG A 38 -11.61 4.95 15.95
C ARG A 38 -11.63 3.42 15.87
N ALA A 39 -10.55 2.82 15.36
CA ALA A 39 -10.42 1.37 15.23
C ALA A 39 -9.87 0.71 16.50
N GLY A 40 -9.47 1.49 17.51
CA GLY A 40 -8.80 0.97 18.71
C GLY A 40 -7.41 0.37 18.41
N LEU A 41 -6.73 0.86 17.37
CA LEU A 41 -5.42 0.36 16.94
C LEU A 41 -4.28 1.17 17.56
N ASN A 42 -3.28 0.48 18.09
CA ASN A 42 -2.00 1.10 18.47
C ASN A 42 -1.07 1.29 17.25
N ARG A 43 -1.56 1.95 16.21
CA ARG A 43 -0.85 2.23 14.95
C ARG A 43 -0.93 3.71 14.61
N CYS A 44 -0.03 4.23 13.76
CA CYS A 44 -0.19 5.59 13.25
C CYS A 44 -1.08 5.61 12.00
N GLY A 45 -1.73 6.75 11.73
CA GLY A 45 -2.63 6.89 10.58
C GLY A 45 -1.95 6.61 9.23
N LYS A 46 -0.66 6.96 9.08
CA LYS A 46 0.13 6.62 7.90
C LYS A 46 0.25 5.11 7.71
N SER A 47 0.48 4.35 8.78
CA SER A 47 0.57 2.89 8.74
C SER A 47 -0.78 2.26 8.36
N CYS A 48 -1.88 2.74 8.96
CA CYS A 48 -3.23 2.30 8.61
C CYS A 48 -3.56 2.53 7.12
N ARG A 49 -3.22 3.72 6.59
CA ARG A 49 -3.41 4.04 5.18
C ARG A 49 -2.64 3.10 4.26
N LEU A 50 -1.35 2.89 4.53
CA LEU A 50 -0.51 2.01 3.73
C LEU A 50 -1.01 0.56 3.79
N ARG A 51 -1.38 0.07 4.98
CA ARG A 51 -1.92 -1.28 5.13
C ARG A 51 -3.20 -1.47 4.31
N TRP A 52 -4.09 -0.49 4.34
CA TRP A 52 -5.31 -0.53 3.55
C TRP A 52 -5.02 -0.58 2.06
N LEU A 53 -4.31 0.43 1.55
CA LEU A 53 -4.09 0.62 0.11
C LEU A 53 -3.23 -0.47 -0.53
N ASN A 54 -2.32 -1.08 0.23
CA ASN A 54 -1.41 -2.09 -0.31
C ASN A 54 -1.87 -3.52 -0.09
N TYR A 55 -2.71 -3.77 0.92
CA TYR A 55 -3.05 -5.15 1.29
C TYR A 55 -4.54 -5.41 1.48
N LEU A 56 -5.30 -4.51 2.08
CA LEU A 56 -6.68 -4.83 2.52
C LEU A 56 -7.79 -4.35 1.59
N LYS A 57 -7.52 -3.35 0.75
CA LYS A 57 -8.54 -2.79 -0.14
C LYS A 57 -9.05 -3.88 -1.10
N PRO A 58 -10.37 -3.95 -1.34
CA PRO A 58 -10.91 -4.84 -2.36
C PRO A 58 -10.26 -4.57 -3.73
N ASN A 59 -10.11 -5.63 -4.54
CA ASN A 59 -9.53 -5.60 -5.89
C ASN A 59 -7.99 -5.48 -5.97
N ILE A 60 -7.27 -5.66 -4.86
CA ILE A 60 -5.81 -5.86 -4.91
C ILE A 60 -5.52 -7.31 -5.32
N LYS A 61 -4.79 -7.50 -6.43
CA LYS A 61 -4.28 -8.79 -6.87
C LYS A 61 -3.04 -9.16 -6.05
N ARG A 62 -2.97 -10.41 -5.58
CA ARG A 62 -1.85 -10.94 -4.79
C ARG A 62 -1.24 -12.16 -5.50
N GLY A 63 0.07 -12.33 -5.38
CA GLY A 63 0.82 -13.42 -6.02
C GLY A 63 1.67 -12.93 -7.19
N ASP A 64 2.26 -13.86 -7.93
CA ASP A 64 3.19 -13.55 -9.02
C ASP A 64 2.50 -12.73 -10.13
N PHE A 65 3.27 -11.90 -10.81
CA PHE A 65 2.79 -11.22 -12.01
C PHE A 65 2.50 -12.24 -13.10
N THR A 66 1.35 -12.11 -13.74
CA THR A 66 1.05 -12.90 -14.94
C THR A 66 2.00 -12.52 -16.08
N MET A 67 2.24 -13.43 -17.04
CA MET A 67 3.13 -13.13 -18.17
C MET A 67 2.69 -11.88 -18.93
N ASP A 68 1.39 -11.64 -19.06
CA ASP A 68 0.85 -10.42 -19.70
C ASP A 68 1.15 -9.17 -18.88
N GLU A 69 1.07 -9.25 -17.54
CA GLU A 69 1.44 -8.15 -16.65
C GLU A 69 2.95 -7.87 -16.76
N VAL A 70 3.79 -8.90 -16.81
CA VAL A 70 5.25 -8.76 -17.00
C VAL A 70 5.58 -8.13 -18.35
N ASP A 71 4.95 -8.60 -19.44
CA ASP A 71 5.18 -8.06 -20.77
C ASP A 71 4.70 -6.60 -20.89
N LEU A 72 3.59 -6.26 -20.23
CA LEU A 72 3.12 -4.87 -20.12
C LEU A 72 4.10 -4.01 -19.33
N ILE A 73 4.64 -4.49 -18.20
CA ILE A 73 5.68 -3.79 -17.41
C ILE A 73 6.90 -3.52 -18.30
N ILE A 74 7.40 -4.53 -19.02
CA ILE A 74 8.56 -4.41 -19.91
C ILE A 74 8.30 -3.38 -21.01
N ARG A 75 7.11 -3.42 -21.65
CA ARG A 75 6.73 -2.46 -22.70
C ARG A 75 6.63 -1.04 -22.16
N LEU A 76 5.97 -0.84 -21.02
CA LEU A 76 5.83 0.47 -20.37
C LEU A 76 7.19 1.00 -19.92
N HIS A 77 8.06 0.15 -19.39
CA HIS A 77 9.42 0.51 -18.99
C HIS A 77 10.26 0.99 -20.19
N LYS A 78 10.22 0.25 -21.31
CA LYS A 78 10.90 0.64 -22.57
C LYS A 78 10.37 1.96 -23.12
N LEU A 79 9.05 2.17 -23.06
CA LEU A 79 8.38 3.37 -23.60
C LEU A 79 8.63 4.62 -22.75
N LEU A 80 8.76 4.48 -21.44
CA LEU A 80 9.03 5.59 -20.50
C LEU A 80 10.54 5.89 -20.31
N GLY A 81 11.40 5.15 -21.01
CA GLY A 81 12.85 5.36 -21.11
C GLY A 81 13.69 4.62 -20.06
N ASN A 82 14.73 3.92 -20.53
CA ASN A 82 15.75 3.26 -19.72
C ASN A 82 16.75 4.32 -19.20
N ARG A 83 16.60 4.75 -17.95
CA ARG A 83 17.73 5.20 -17.16
C ARG A 83 17.71 4.42 -15.86
N TYR A 84 18.56 3.39 -15.79
CA TYR A 84 19.07 2.86 -14.53
C TYR A 84 19.88 3.99 -13.87
N THR A 85 19.20 5.00 -13.35
CA THR A 85 19.81 5.97 -12.44
C THR A 85 19.31 5.59 -11.05
N VAL A 86 20.27 5.38 -10.17
CA VAL A 86 20.12 5.13 -8.74
C VAL A 86 19.76 6.43 -8.02
N ASP A 87 18.81 7.18 -8.56
CA ASP A 87 18.45 8.52 -8.09
C ASP A 87 16.93 8.59 -7.87
N GLU A 88 16.50 9.50 -7.00
CA GLU A 88 15.15 9.59 -6.41
C GLU A 88 13.99 9.67 -7.44
N ASP A 89 14.28 9.98 -8.70
CA ASP A 89 13.34 10.02 -9.83
C ASP A 89 12.75 8.65 -10.24
N ASN A 90 13.37 7.54 -9.81
CA ASN A 90 12.89 6.20 -10.17
C ASN A 90 11.55 5.86 -9.48
N VAL A 91 11.28 6.44 -8.31
CA VAL A 91 10.03 6.21 -7.54
C VAL A 91 8.78 6.73 -8.28
N HIS A 92 8.92 7.78 -9.08
CA HIS A 92 7.80 8.35 -9.85
C HIS A 92 7.41 7.50 -11.07
N ARG A 93 8.35 6.78 -11.67
CA ARG A 93 8.09 5.91 -12.83
C ARG A 93 7.24 4.69 -12.47
N TRP A 94 7.60 4.00 -11.39
CA TRP A 94 6.85 2.84 -10.90
C TRP A 94 5.42 3.20 -10.49
N SER A 95 5.22 4.39 -9.89
CA SER A 95 3.88 4.89 -9.59
C SER A 95 2.98 5.04 -10.85
N LEU A 96 3.57 5.37 -12.01
CA LEU A 96 2.85 5.47 -13.30
C LEU A 96 2.61 4.13 -13.99
N ILE A 97 3.45 3.13 -13.72
CA ILE A 97 3.31 1.77 -14.26
C ILE A 97 2.27 1.03 -13.43
N ALA A 98 2.39 1.03 -12.10
CA ALA A 98 1.41 0.44 -11.19
C ALA A 98 -0.02 0.99 -11.42
N GLY A 99 -0.15 2.29 -11.70
CA GLY A 99 -1.44 2.90 -12.04
C GLY A 99 -2.10 2.36 -13.32
N ARG A 100 -1.31 1.73 -14.21
CA ARG A 100 -1.78 1.10 -15.45
C ARG A 100 -2.01 -0.40 -15.33
N ILE A 101 -1.58 -1.02 -14.23
CA ILE A 101 -1.80 -2.44 -13.97
C ILE A 101 -2.96 -2.57 -12.97
N LEU A 102 -4.13 -2.91 -13.47
CA LEU A 102 -5.35 -3.00 -12.68
C LEU A 102 -5.18 -3.96 -11.49
N GLY A 103 -5.29 -3.41 -10.28
CA GLY A 103 -5.22 -4.17 -9.03
C GLY A 103 -3.81 -4.42 -8.50
N ARG A 104 -2.74 -3.92 -9.14
CA ARG A 104 -1.38 -3.94 -8.61
C ARG A 104 -1.01 -2.62 -7.96
N THR A 105 -0.16 -2.68 -6.94
CA THR A 105 0.28 -1.51 -6.18
C THR A 105 1.76 -1.25 -6.44
N ALA A 106 2.20 0.01 -6.30
CA ALA A 106 3.62 0.37 -6.49
C ALA A 106 4.58 -0.33 -5.48
N ASN A 107 4.04 -1.02 -4.48
CA ASN A 107 4.82 -1.82 -3.53
C ASN A 107 5.10 -3.23 -4.06
N ASP A 108 4.31 -3.72 -5.02
CA ASP A 108 4.49 -5.03 -5.66
C ASP A 108 5.64 -5.01 -6.69
N GLU A 109 5.98 -3.84 -7.23
CA GLU A 109 7.04 -3.67 -8.25
C GLU A 109 8.45 -3.51 -7.65
N LYS A 110 8.56 -3.31 -6.33
CA LYS A 110 9.82 -3.03 -5.62
C LYS A 110 10.49 -4.26 -4.97
N ASN A 111 9.80 -5.40 -4.93
CA ASN A 111 10.31 -6.67 -4.39
C ASN A 111 10.54 -7.67 -5.52
#